data_AF-R9LYH6-F1
#
_entry.id   AF-R9LYH6-F1
#
_cell.length_a   1.000
_cell.length_b   1.000
_cell.length_c   1.000
_cell.angle_alpha   90.00
_cell.angle_beta   90.00
_cell.angle_gamma   90.00
#
_symmetry.space_group_name_H-M   'P 1'
#
loop_
_entity.id
_entity.type
_entity.pdbx_description
1 polymer ?
#
loop_
_entity_poly.entity_id
_entity_poly.type
_entity_poly.pdbx_seq_one_letter_code
_entity_poly.pdbx_strand_id
1 'polypeptide(L)'
;MELRYDALGKRIRDARKKKRLTQQQVAEKIGVEPSHISNVERGITKPSLKAVVDIAEVLSVTVDSLVYDSLSQERSHYLDSLEAVVKKATPKQLRVITAMSEEMLRTLNTEYEE
;
A
#
# COMPACT_ATOMS: atom_id res chain seq x y z
N MET A 1 2.97 5.96 13.96
CA MET A 1 2.75 5.62 12.54
C MET A 1 3.74 4.52 12.18
N GLU A 2 3.27 3.34 11.81
CA GLU A 2 4.14 2.21 11.48
C GLU A 2 4.22 2.06 9.94
N LEU A 3 5.43 2.03 9.40
CA LEU A 3 5.66 1.89 7.95
C LEU A 3 5.47 0.42 7.52
N ARG A 4 4.54 0.18 6.60
CA ARG A 4 4.34 -1.12 5.96
C ARG A 4 5.38 -1.33 4.84
N TYR A 5 6.47 -2.02 5.17
CA TYR A 5 7.62 -2.21 4.27
C TYR A 5 7.31 -3.09 3.04
N ASP A 6 6.35 -4.00 3.15
CA ASP A 6 5.78 -4.76 2.04
C ASP A 6 5.11 -3.83 1.00
N ALA A 7 4.30 -2.88 1.48
CA ALA A 7 3.63 -1.91 0.63
C ALA A 7 4.62 -0.91 0.02
N LEU A 8 5.59 -0.43 0.80
CA LEU A 8 6.70 0.39 0.30
C LEU A 8 7.48 -0.32 -0.81
N GLY A 9 7.90 -1.56 -0.56
CA GLY A 9 8.64 -2.38 -1.52
C GLY A 9 7.88 -2.59 -2.83
N LYS A 10 6.56 -2.85 -2.73
CA LYS A 10 5.68 -2.93 -3.90
C LYS A 10 5.66 -1.62 -4.70
N ARG A 11 5.52 -0.46 -4.06
CA ARG A 11 5.50 0.84 -4.74
C ARG A 11 6.83 1.16 -5.42
N ILE A 12 7.95 0.85 -4.76
CA ILE A 12 9.29 0.98 -5.35
C ILE A 12 9.40 0.13 -6.62
N ARG A 13 8.97 -1.15 -6.54
CA ARG A 13 8.98 -2.07 -7.69
C ARG A 13 8.13 -1.56 -8.84
N ASP A 14 6.93 -1.06 -8.54
CA ASP A 14 6.00 -0.56 -9.54
C ASP A 14 6.53 0.72 -10.22
N ALA A 15 7.07 1.66 -9.44
CA ALA A 15 7.71 2.87 -9.95
C ALA A 15 8.95 2.54 -10.82
N ARG A 16 9.78 1.58 -10.38
CA ARG A 16 10.93 1.08 -11.17
C ARG A 16 10.51 0.50 -12.51
N LYS A 17 9.48 -0.35 -12.51
CA LYS A 17 8.93 -0.93 -13.74
C LYS A 17 8.36 0.13 -14.68
N LYS A 18 7.68 1.16 -14.15
CA LYS A 18 7.20 2.31 -14.96
C LYS A 18 8.35 3.06 -15.64
N LYS A 19 9.49 3.19 -14.96
CA LYS A 19 10.73 3.75 -15.53
C LYS A 19 11.52 2.77 -16.41
N ARG A 20 11.05 1.52 -16.57
CA ARG A 20 11.70 0.44 -17.35
C ARG A 20 13.15 0.17 -16.91
N LEU A 21 13.43 0.37 -15.62
CA LEU A 21 14.75 0.10 -15.05
C LEU A 21 14.83 -1.31 -14.47
N THR A 22 15.99 -1.95 -14.56
CA THR A 22 16.30 -3.19 -13.83
C THR A 22 16.65 -2.89 -12.37
N GLN A 23 16.57 -3.90 -11.50
CA GLN A 23 17.02 -3.73 -10.10
C GLN A 23 18.51 -3.38 -10.04
N GLN A 24 19.32 -3.96 -10.93
CA GLN A 24 20.74 -3.65 -11.05
C GLN A 24 20.97 -2.18 -11.42
N GLN A 25 20.25 -1.63 -12.39
CA GLN A 25 20.39 -0.22 -12.79
C GLN A 25 20.03 0.76 -11.67
N VAL A 26 19.03 0.44 -10.84
CA VAL A 26 18.71 1.26 -9.66
C VAL A 26 19.81 1.13 -8.61
N ALA A 27 20.29 -0.10 -8.36
CA ALA A 27 21.33 -0.37 -7.38
C ALA A 27 22.64 0.36 -7.72
N GLU A 28 23.06 0.32 -8.98
CA GLU A 28 24.23 1.04 -9.50
C GLU A 28 24.10 2.56 -9.30
N LYS A 29 22.91 3.13 -9.56
CA LYS A 29 22.67 4.57 -9.42
C LYS A 29 22.72 5.07 -7.97
N ILE A 30 22.38 4.22 -7.00
CA ILE A 30 22.38 4.59 -5.57
C ILE A 30 23.56 3.98 -4.79
N GLY A 31 24.48 3.29 -5.48
CA GLY A 31 25.70 2.75 -4.88
C GLY A 31 25.48 1.58 -3.93
N VAL A 32 24.57 0.66 -4.24
CA VAL A 32 24.29 -0.54 -3.43
C VAL A 32 24.33 -1.81 -4.28
N GLU A 33 24.36 -2.97 -3.61
CA GLU A 33 24.26 -4.27 -4.28
C GLU A 33 22.85 -4.50 -4.86
N PRO A 34 22.70 -5.14 -6.03
CA PRO A 34 21.39 -5.46 -6.62
C PRO A 34 20.48 -6.28 -5.69
N SER A 35 21.07 -7.11 -4.84
CA SER A 35 20.37 -7.88 -3.81
C SER A 35 19.67 -6.99 -2.78
N HIS A 36 20.22 -5.81 -2.49
CA HIS A 36 19.60 -4.83 -1.59
C HIS A 36 18.27 -4.33 -2.18
N ILE A 37 18.26 -3.91 -3.45
CA ILE A 37 17.03 -3.48 -4.14
C ILE A 37 16.02 -4.62 -4.21
N SER A 38 16.46 -5.84 -4.51
CA SER A 38 15.57 -7.01 -4.54
C SER A 38 14.95 -7.32 -3.17
N ASN A 39 15.70 -7.16 -2.08
CA ASN A 39 15.18 -7.37 -0.72
C ASN A 39 14.23 -6.25 -0.29
N VAL A 40 14.53 -4.99 -0.63
CA VAL A 40 13.66 -3.84 -0.38
C VAL A 40 12.33 -4.00 -1.13
N GLU A 41 12.35 -4.35 -2.41
CA GLU A 41 11.14 -4.54 -3.22
C GLU A 41 10.24 -5.69 -2.75
N ARG A 42 10.81 -6.66 -2.03
CA ARG A 42 10.09 -7.77 -1.41
C ARG A 42 9.68 -7.50 0.05
N GLY A 43 10.04 -6.34 0.61
CA GLY A 43 9.79 -6.00 2.01
C GLY A 43 10.61 -6.81 3.02
N ILE A 44 11.67 -7.50 2.58
CA ILE A 44 12.52 -8.36 3.43
C ILE A 44 13.48 -7.51 4.27
N THR A 45 13.95 -6.40 3.71
CA THR A 45 14.90 -5.50 4.38
C THR A 45 14.29 -4.11 4.52
N LYS A 46 14.53 -3.49 5.67
CA LYS A 46 14.16 -2.10 5.92
C LYS A 46 15.23 -1.19 5.31
N PRO A 47 14.94 -0.43 4.23
CA PRO A 47 15.88 0.55 3.70
C PRO A 47 16.09 1.70 4.69
N SER A 48 17.27 2.33 4.65
CA SER A 48 17.48 3.59 5.36
C SER A 48 16.66 4.71 4.73
N LEU A 49 16.38 5.79 5.48
CA LEU A 49 15.73 6.97 4.90
C LEU A 49 16.50 7.52 3.70
N LYS A 50 17.84 7.53 3.79
CA LYS A 50 18.71 7.92 2.68
C LYS A 50 18.45 7.05 1.44
N ALA A 51 18.42 5.72 1.58
CA ALA A 51 18.13 4.83 0.47
C ALA A 51 16.74 5.08 -0.13
N VAL A 52 15.71 5.36 0.69
CA VAL A 52 14.37 5.71 0.18
C VAL A 52 14.39 7.01 -0.63
N VAL A 53 15.09 8.04 -0.16
CA VAL A 53 15.25 9.31 -0.88
C VAL A 53 15.98 9.09 -2.21
N ASP A 54 17.14 8.42 -2.17
CA ASP A 54 17.96 8.15 -3.37
C ASP A 54 17.16 7.32 -4.40
N ILE A 55 16.38 6.32 -3.95
CA ILE A 55 15.47 5.54 -4.80
C ILE A 55 14.39 6.44 -5.42
N ALA A 56 13.76 7.31 -4.63
CA ALA A 56 12.71 8.21 -5.11
C ALA A 56 13.24 9.13 -6.23
N GLU A 57 14.44 9.68 -6.05
CA GLU A 57 15.11 10.51 -7.06
C GLU A 57 15.39 9.74 -8.35
N VAL A 58 16.02 8.55 -8.25
CA VAL A 58 16.30 7.69 -9.41
C VAL A 58 15.03 7.32 -10.17
N LEU A 59 13.93 7.10 -9.44
CA LEU A 59 12.64 6.75 -10.01
C LEU A 59 11.79 7.96 -10.40
N SER A 60 12.29 9.18 -10.18
CA SER A 60 11.59 10.46 -10.41
C SER A 60 10.19 10.51 -9.80
N VAL A 61 10.08 10.09 -8.54
CA VAL A 61 8.85 10.14 -7.75
C VAL A 61 9.10 10.86 -6.42
N THR A 62 8.05 11.28 -5.74
CA THR A 62 8.19 11.85 -4.39
C THR A 62 8.34 10.74 -3.36
N VAL A 63 9.06 11.01 -2.26
CA VAL A 63 9.14 10.08 -1.12
C VAL A 63 7.75 9.73 -0.61
N ASP A 64 6.87 10.73 -0.48
CA ASP A 64 5.46 10.58 -0.13
C ASP A 64 4.75 9.53 -1.00
N SER A 65 4.95 9.53 -2.31
CA SER A 65 4.33 8.51 -3.17
C SER A 65 4.80 7.08 -2.90
N LEU A 66 5.99 6.91 -2.31
CA LEU A 66 6.54 5.62 -1.91
C LEU A 66 6.06 5.20 -0.52
N VAL A 67 5.97 6.15 0.42
CA VAL A 67 5.67 5.85 1.83
C VAL A 67 4.19 5.97 2.19
N TYR A 68 3.46 6.87 1.54
CA TYR A 68 2.08 7.20 1.85
C TYR A 68 1.10 6.30 1.09
N ASP A 69 0.21 5.65 1.84
CA ASP A 69 -0.89 4.85 1.30
C ASP A 69 -2.23 5.53 1.59
N SER A 70 -2.64 6.47 0.75
CA SER A 70 -3.92 7.16 0.93
C SER A 70 -5.09 6.18 0.99
N LEU A 71 -5.07 5.12 0.16
CA LEU A 71 -6.11 4.09 0.10
C LEU A 71 -6.15 3.20 1.35
N SER A 72 -4.99 2.85 1.91
CA SER A 72 -4.97 2.12 3.19
C SER A 72 -5.39 2.99 4.36
N GLN A 73 -5.00 4.26 4.37
CA GLN A 73 -5.36 5.20 5.43
C GLN A 73 -6.88 5.44 5.43
N GLU A 74 -7.45 5.60 4.23
CA GLU A 74 -8.88 5.78 4.03
C GLU A 74 -9.67 4.54 4.47
N ARG A 75 -9.24 3.33 4.06
CA ARG A 75 -9.86 2.09 4.56
C ARG A 75 -9.73 1.94 6.08
N SER A 76 -8.58 2.28 6.66
CA SER A 76 -8.36 2.23 8.11
C SER A 76 -9.37 3.09 8.86
N HIS A 77 -9.63 4.31 8.38
CA HIS A 77 -10.60 5.22 8.99
C HIS A 77 -12.03 4.65 9.00
N TYR A 78 -12.45 4.01 7.90
CA TYR A 78 -13.75 3.34 7.83
C TYR A 78 -13.80 2.08 8.71
N LEU A 79 -12.71 1.32 8.81
CA LEU A 79 -12.62 0.15 9.68
C LEU A 79 -12.75 0.53 11.16
N ASP A 80 -12.07 1.59 11.61
CA ASP A 80 -12.18 2.10 12.99
C ASP A 80 -13.62 2.50 13.32
N SER A 81 -14.29 3.15 12.36
CA SER A 81 -15.70 3.55 12.49
C SER A 81 -16.63 2.34 12.55
N LEU A 82 -16.41 1.33 11.70
CA LEU A 82 -17.19 0.09 11.68
C LEU A 82 -16.98 -0.72 12.96
N GLU A 83 -15.75 -0.81 13.48
CA GLU A 83 -15.46 -1.51 14.72
C GLU A 83 -16.22 -0.91 15.90
N ALA A 84 -16.28 0.42 15.98
CA ALA A 84 -17.04 1.12 17.01
C ALA A 84 -18.55 0.82 16.94
N VAL A 85 -19.11 0.64 15.73
CA VAL A 85 -20.51 0.25 15.51
C VAL A 85 -20.73 -1.21 15.91
N VAL A 86 -19.85 -2.11 15.44
CA VAL A 86 -19.94 -3.56 15.71
C VAL A 86 -19.88 -3.85 17.21
N LYS A 87 -18.99 -3.19 17.95
CA LYS A 87 -18.86 -3.36 19.41
C LYS A 87 -20.13 -3.00 20.20
N LYS A 88 -21.00 -2.15 19.65
CA LYS A 88 -22.24 -1.69 20.30
C LYS A 88 -23.48 -2.45 19.83
N ALA A 89 -23.36 -3.28 18.80
CA ALA A 89 -24.50 -3.93 18.17
C ALA A 89 -24.84 -5.27 18.82
N THR A 90 -26.13 -5.57 18.90
CA THR A 90 -26.63 -6.90 19.29
C THR A 90 -26.43 -7.94 18.18
N PRO A 91 -26.47 -9.25 18.47
CA PRO A 91 -26.35 -10.29 17.44
C PRO A 91 -27.37 -10.14 16.29
N LYS A 92 -28.60 -9.70 16.59
CA LYS A 92 -29.62 -9.45 15.56
C LYS A 92 -29.26 -8.25 14.68
N GLN A 93 -28.77 -7.16 15.27
CA GLN A 93 -28.34 -5.97 14.53
C GLN A 93 -27.12 -6.28 13.65
N LEU A 94 -26.15 -7.06 14.15
CA LEU A 94 -24.99 -7.49 13.35
C LEU A 94 -25.42 -8.28 12.12
N ARG A 95 -26.36 -9.23 12.26
CA ARG A 95 -26.89 -9.98 11.10
C ARG A 95 -27.49 -9.06 10.04
N VAL A 96 -28.23 -8.04 10.45
CA VAL A 96 -28.83 -7.06 9.53
C VAL A 96 -27.76 -6.18 8.89
N ILE A 97 -26.82 -5.65 9.68
CA ILE A 97 -25.72 -4.80 9.20
C ILE A 97 -24.87 -5.54 8.16
N THR A 98 -24.52 -6.80 8.43
CA THR A 98 -23.74 -7.63 7.49
C THR A 98 -24.51 -7.84 6.18
N ALA A 99 -25.77 -8.29 6.25
CA ALA A 99 -26.58 -8.51 5.05
C ALA A 99 -26.76 -7.22 4.21
N MET A 100 -26.98 -6.08 4.87
CA MET A 100 -27.09 -4.79 4.19
C MET A 100 -25.78 -4.35 3.55
N SER A 101 -24.64 -4.58 4.22
CA SER A 101 -23.31 -4.24 3.70
C SER A 101 -22.95 -5.08 2.47
N GLU A 102 -23.27 -6.37 2.48
CA GLU A 102 -23.08 -7.27 1.35
C GLU A 102 -23.93 -6.86 0.14
N GLU A 103 -25.19 -6.49 0.37
CA GLU A 103 -26.07 -6.04 -0.72
C GLU A 103 -25.59 -4.72 -1.31
N MET A 104 -25.23 -3.74 -0.47
CA MET A 104 -24.69 -2.45 -0.93
C MET A 104 -23.42 -2.64 -1.78
N LEU A 105 -22.51 -3.53 -1.35
CA LEU A 105 -21.30 -3.84 -2.12
C LEU A 105 -21.62 -4.50 -3.46
N ARG A 106 -22.63 -5.39 -3.51
CA ARG A 106 -23.07 -6.01 -4.75
C ARG A 106 -23.57 -4.95 -5.72
N THR A 107 -24.50 -4.08 -5.30
CA THR A 107 -25.07 -3.01 -6.13
C THR A 107 -23.98 -2.12 -6.70
N LEU A 108 -23.08 -1.62 -5.85
CA LEU A 108 -21.99 -0.75 -6.27
C LEU A 108 -21.07 -1.42 -7.30
N ASN A 109 -20.79 -2.72 -7.20
CA ASN A 109 -19.91 -3.41 -8.16
C ASN A 109 -20.58 -3.65 -9.52
N THR A 110 -21.89 -3.87 -9.55
CA THR A 110 -22.66 -3.98 -10.82
C THR A 110 -22.74 -2.66 -11.60
N GLU A 111 -22.69 -1.51 -10.93
CA GLU A 111 -22.69 -0.19 -11.61
C GLU A 111 -21.38 0.15 -12.34
N TYR A 112 -20.30 -0.63 -12.15
CA TYR A 112 -19.00 -0.43 -12.83
C TYR A 112 -18.70 -1.45 -13.94
N GLU A 113 -19.62 -2.37 -14.24
CA GLU A 113 -19.48 -3.34 -15.34
C GLU A 113 -20.27 -2.97 -16.62
N GLU A 114 -20.99 -1.82 -16.61
CA GLU A 114 -21.60 -1.19 -17.80
C GLU A 114 -20.77 0.01 -18.28
#